data_AF-A0A378VV68-F1
#
_entry.id   AF-A0A378VV68-F1
#
_cell.length_a   1.000
_cell.length_b   1.000
_cell.length_c   1.000
_cell.angle_alpha   90.00
_cell.angle_beta   90.00
_cell.angle_gamma   90.00
#
_symmetry.space_group_name_H-M   'P 1'
#
loop_
_entity.id
_entity.type
_entity.pdbx_description
1 polymer ?
#
loop_
_entity_poly.entity_id
_entity_poly.type
_entity_poly.pdbx_seq_one_letter_code
_entity_poly.pdbx_strand_id
1 'polypeptide(L)'
;MSDEQIERVFRMIRKHFELIPSGEYSIEIDPRKVSRDTVLMLGRLGFNRMSVGIQDFDPKVQAAVNRIQSYEETKEVIDAAREAGFKSVSVD
;
A
#
# COMPACT_ATOMS: atom_id res chain seq x y z
N MET A 1 0.53 6.26 -9.53
CA MET A 1 0.41 7.68 -9.14
C MET A 1 1.69 8.04 -8.42
N SER A 2 2.20 9.26 -8.57
CA SER A 2 3.31 9.73 -7.72
C SER A 2 2.81 10.03 -6.31
N ASP A 3 3.73 10.12 -5.35
CA ASP A 3 3.41 10.44 -3.97
C ASP A 3 2.70 11.79 -3.85
N GLU A 4 3.12 12.81 -4.62
CA GLU A 4 2.47 14.13 -4.65
C GLU A 4 1.05 14.07 -5.21
N GLN A 5 0.78 13.16 -6.17
CA GLN A 5 -0.57 12.97 -6.69
C GLN A 5 -1.48 12.34 -5.64
N ILE A 6 -0.98 11.38 -4.85
CA ILE A 6 -1.72 10.73 -3.77
C ILE A 6 -2.04 11.75 -2.68
N GLU A 7 -1.05 12.50 -2.21
CA GLU A 7 -1.24 13.57 -1.22
C GLU A 7 -2.26 14.60 -1.70
N ARG A 8 -2.18 15.01 -2.97
CA ARG A 8 -3.12 15.96 -3.56
C ARG A 8 -4.55 15.43 -3.53
N VAL A 9 -4.78 14.17 -3.93
CA VAL A 9 -6.10 13.55 -3.90
C VAL A 9 -6.62 13.46 -2.47
N PHE A 10 -5.80 12.98 -1.53
CA PHE A 10 -6.23 12.81 -0.14
C PHE A 10 -6.54 14.15 0.55
N ARG A 11 -5.76 15.19 0.25
CA ARG A 11 -6.05 16.56 0.69
C ARG A 11 -7.35 17.09 0.12
N MET A 12 -7.66 16.80 -1.14
CA MET A 12 -8.96 17.18 -1.74
C MET A 12 -10.12 16.45 -1.06
N ILE A 13 -9.96 15.16 -0.74
CA ILE A 13 -10.96 14.40 0.02
C ILE A 13 -11.20 15.07 1.38
N ARG A 14 -10.15 15.32 2.17
CA ARG A 14 -10.28 15.99 3.50
C ARG A 14 -10.82 17.41 3.43
N LYS A 15 -10.63 18.12 2.32
CA LYS A 15 -11.16 19.48 2.11
C LYS A 15 -12.68 19.46 1.91
N HIS A 16 -13.20 18.43 1.25
CA HIS A 16 -14.61 18.37 0.84
C HIS A 16 -15.45 17.41 1.68
N PHE A 17 -14.82 16.55 2.47
CA PHE A 17 -15.47 15.55 3.32
C PHE A 17 -14.84 15.53 4.71
N GLU A 18 -15.69 15.38 5.72
CA GLU A 18 -15.24 15.10 7.08
C GLU A 18 -14.94 13.60 7.22
N LEU A 19 -13.66 13.28 7.39
CA LEU A 19 -13.21 11.91 7.62
C LEU A 19 -13.38 11.57 9.10
N ILE A 20 -14.27 10.63 9.41
CA ILE A 20 -14.51 10.20 10.80
C ILE A 20 -13.26 9.54 11.39
N PRO A 21 -12.91 9.78 12.67
CA PRO A 21 -11.72 9.20 13.30
C PRO A 21 -11.70 7.67 13.34
N SER A 22 -12.88 7.04 13.40
CA SER A 22 -13.07 5.59 13.38
C SER A 22 -13.19 5.00 11.96
N GLY A 23 -13.03 5.83 10.93
CA GLY A 23 -13.18 5.41 9.55
C GLY A 23 -12.12 4.41 9.13
N GLU A 24 -12.52 3.50 8.23
CA GLU A 24 -11.60 2.62 7.53
C GLU A 24 -11.17 3.27 6.22
N TYR A 25 -9.87 3.47 6.05
CA TYR A 25 -9.29 4.08 4.86
C TYR A 25 -8.27 3.09 4.29
N SER A 26 -8.69 2.41 3.22
CA SER A 26 -7.95 1.32 2.60
C SER A 26 -7.23 1.75 1.32
N ILE A 27 -6.07 1.13 1.05
CA ILE A 27 -5.35 1.27 -0.22
C ILE A 27 -4.86 -0.09 -0.73
N GLU A 28 -4.89 -0.28 -2.05
CA GLU A 28 -4.30 -1.44 -2.73
C GLU A 28 -2.93 -1.09 -3.28
N ILE A 29 -1.96 -1.98 -3.05
CA ILE A 29 -0.54 -1.76 -3.37
C ILE A 29 0.00 -2.91 -4.21
N ASP A 30 0.66 -2.56 -5.31
CA ASP A 30 1.61 -3.44 -6.00
C ASP A 30 2.99 -3.22 -5.36
N PRO A 31 3.53 -4.19 -4.61
CA PRO A 31 4.75 -3.99 -3.83
C PRO A 31 5.99 -3.75 -4.71
N ARG A 32 5.92 -4.05 -6.02
CA ARG A 32 6.99 -3.76 -6.98
C ARG A 32 7.10 -2.27 -7.36
N LYS A 33 6.10 -1.46 -6.99
CA LYS A 33 5.96 -0.06 -7.41
C LYS A 33 5.99 0.93 -6.26
N VAL A 34 6.15 0.44 -5.04
CA VAL A 34 5.96 1.23 -3.83
C VAL A 34 7.19 1.05 -2.95
N SER A 35 7.77 2.17 -2.54
CA SER A 35 8.89 2.18 -1.61
C SER A 35 8.39 2.16 -0.17
N ARG A 36 9.27 1.78 0.76
CA ARG A 36 9.05 1.94 2.20
C ARG A 36 8.63 3.37 2.58
N ASP A 37 9.28 4.39 2.02
CA ASP A 37 8.96 5.79 2.32
C ASP A 37 7.54 6.17 1.87
N THR A 38 7.11 5.65 0.72
CA THR A 38 5.74 5.80 0.24
C THR A 38 4.75 5.16 1.22
N VAL A 39 5.02 3.96 1.75
CA VAL A 39 4.16 3.32 2.75
C VAL A 39 4.05 4.14 4.05
N LEU A 40 5.17 4.67 4.54
CA LEU A 40 5.17 5.53 5.73
C LEU A 40 4.39 6.83 5.47
N MET A 41 4.49 7.41 4.26
CA MET A 41 3.70 8.56 3.84
C MET A 41 2.20 8.25 3.82
N LEU A 42 1.79 7.10 3.29
CA LEU A 42 0.40 6.66 3.29
C LEU A 42 -0.19 6.56 4.70
N GLY A 43 0.59 6.03 5.66
CA GLY A 43 0.19 6.02 7.07
C GLY A 43 -0.03 7.42 7.64
N ARG A 44 0.88 8.38 7.34
CA ARG A 44 0.72 9.79 7.74
C ARG A 44 -0.49 10.47 7.12
N LEU A 45 -0.88 10.08 5.90
CA LEU A 45 -2.11 10.55 5.27
C LEU A 45 -3.37 10.02 5.97
N GLY A 46 -3.28 8.95 6.75
CA GLY A 46 -4.38 8.38 7.53
C GLY A 46 -4.97 7.10 6.95
N PHE A 47 -4.33 6.49 5.96
CA PHE A 47 -4.64 5.12 5.58
C PHE A 47 -4.35 4.17 6.75
N ASN A 48 -5.25 3.22 6.98
CA ASN A 48 -5.15 2.31 8.12
C ASN A 48 -5.44 0.85 7.76
N ARG A 49 -5.78 0.56 6.50
CA ARG A 49 -5.89 -0.78 5.93
C ARG A 49 -5.15 -0.87 4.60
N MET A 50 -4.47 -1.97 4.33
CA MET A 50 -3.71 -2.17 3.09
C MET A 50 -4.03 -3.55 2.51
N SER A 51 -4.21 -3.64 1.20
CA SER A 51 -4.13 -4.93 0.48
C SER A 51 -2.90 -4.94 -0.43
N VAL A 52 -2.11 -5.99 -0.35
CA VAL A 52 -0.87 -6.17 -1.12
C VAL A 52 -1.10 -7.27 -2.14
N GLY A 53 -0.98 -6.94 -3.44
CA GLY A 53 -1.17 -7.93 -4.51
C GLY A 53 0.03 -8.87 -4.66
N ILE A 54 -0.11 -10.11 -4.22
CA ILE A 54 0.85 -11.22 -4.32
C ILE A 54 0.16 -12.40 -5.01
N GLN A 55 0.49 -12.63 -6.28
CA GLN A 55 -0.13 -13.73 -7.03
C GLN A 55 0.49 -15.09 -6.69
N ASP A 56 1.81 -15.21 -6.81
CA ASP A 56 2.58 -16.41 -6.48
C ASP A 56 4.05 -16.02 -6.27
N PHE A 57 4.80 -16.79 -5.50
CA PHE A 57 6.25 -16.65 -5.33
C PHE A 57 7.05 -17.63 -6.17
N ASP A 58 6.41 -18.59 -6.86
CA ASP A 58 7.06 -19.48 -7.81
C ASP A 58 7.58 -18.67 -9.02
N PRO A 59 8.90 -18.63 -9.26
CA PRO A 59 9.47 -17.86 -10.37
C PRO A 59 8.94 -18.28 -11.75
N LYS A 60 8.54 -19.54 -11.94
CA LYS A 60 7.96 -20.02 -13.20
C LYS A 60 6.55 -19.47 -13.41
N VAL A 61 5.74 -19.43 -12.36
CA VAL A 61 4.38 -18.86 -12.41
C VAL A 61 4.49 -17.37 -12.68
N GLN A 62 5.34 -16.66 -11.94
CA GLN A 62 5.58 -15.22 -12.14
C GLN A 62 6.07 -14.90 -13.55
N ALA A 63 6.99 -15.69 -14.11
CA ALA A 63 7.46 -15.50 -15.48
C ALA A 63 6.35 -15.72 -16.51
N ALA A 64 5.51 -16.74 -16.31
CA ALA A 64 4.40 -17.06 -17.21
C ALA A 64 3.36 -15.93 -17.30
N VAL A 65 3.19 -15.14 -16.23
CA VAL A 65 2.25 -14.00 -16.19
C VAL A 65 2.93 -12.63 -16.28
N ASN A 66 4.24 -12.59 -16.57
CA ASN A 66 5.05 -11.37 -16.65
C ASN A 66 4.97 -10.49 -15.39
N ARG A 67 5.00 -11.13 -14.22
CA ARG A 67 4.89 -10.49 -12.90
C ARG A 67 5.99 -10.94 -11.95
N ILE A 68 7.24 -10.62 -12.29
CA ILE A 68 8.39 -10.91 -11.41
C ILE A 68 8.31 -10.02 -10.15
N GLN A 69 8.39 -10.66 -8.99
CA GLN A 69 8.29 -10.07 -7.67
C GLN A 69 9.07 -10.92 -6.67
N SER A 70 10.02 -10.32 -5.97
CA SER A 70 10.73 -11.00 -4.88
C SER A 70 9.89 -11.07 -3.60
N TYR A 71 10.20 -12.06 -2.77
CA TYR A 71 9.65 -12.13 -1.42
C TYR A 71 10.10 -10.93 -0.59
N GLU A 72 11.33 -10.48 -0.78
CA GLU A 72 11.96 -9.36 -0.07
C GLU A 72 11.23 -8.04 -0.33
N GLU A 73 10.92 -7.71 -1.59
CA GLU A 73 10.11 -6.52 -1.95
C GLU A 73 8.77 -6.51 -1.22
N THR A 74 8.12 -7.68 -1.18
CA THR A 74 6.83 -7.83 -0.50
C THR A 74 6.98 -7.63 1.00
N LYS A 75 8.00 -8.27 1.60
CA LYS A 75 8.27 -8.20 3.03
C LYS A 75 8.54 -6.76 3.46
N GLU A 76 9.30 -6.01 2.67
CA GLU A 76 9.61 -4.60 2.95
C GLU A 76 8.33 -3.75 3.05
N VAL A 77 7.40 -3.93 2.12
CA VAL A 77 6.10 -3.22 2.13
C VAL A 77 5.27 -3.60 3.35
N ILE A 78 5.17 -4.89 3.68
CA ILE A 78 4.40 -5.37 4.84
C ILE A 78 4.99 -4.83 6.15
N ASP A 79 6.32 -4.85 6.29
CA ASP A 79 6.99 -4.34 7.49
C ASP A 79 6.84 -2.82 7.62
N ALA A 80 6.96 -2.08 6.52
CA ALA A 80 6.70 -0.65 6.50
C ALA A 80 5.24 -0.33 6.88
N ALA A 81 4.27 -1.14 6.46
CA ALA A 81 2.87 -0.96 6.82
C ALA A 81 2.63 -1.17 8.32
N ARG A 82 3.28 -2.18 8.92
CA ARG A 82 3.22 -2.40 10.37
C ARG A 82 3.80 -1.23 11.15
N GLU A 83 4.95 -0.71 10.73
CA GLU A 83 5.59 0.45 11.35
C GLU A 83 4.75 1.73 11.21
N ALA A 84 4.12 1.91 10.06
CA ALA A 84 3.20 3.02 9.80
C ALA A 84 1.89 2.92 10.61
N GLY A 85 1.67 1.83 11.36
CA GLY A 85 0.49 1.65 12.21
C GLY A 85 -0.77 1.19 11.46
N PHE A 86 -0.63 0.55 10.30
CA PHE A 86 -1.77 -0.07 9.62
C PHE A 86 -2.39 -1.14 10.52
N LYS A 87 -3.72 -1.07 10.71
CA LYS A 87 -4.47 -2.00 11.56
C LYS A 87 -4.64 -3.37 10.91
N SER A 88 -4.67 -3.40 9.59
CA SER A 88 -4.85 -4.62 8.81
C SER A 88 -4.05 -4.53 7.51
N VAL A 89 -3.32 -5.59 7.21
CA VAL A 89 -2.62 -5.81 5.94
C VAL A 89 -3.09 -7.17 5.41
N SER A 90 -3.80 -7.17 4.30
CA SER A 90 -4.19 -8.39 3.56
C SER A 90 -3.27 -8.61 2.37
N VAL A 91 -3.26 -9.85 1.90
CA VAL A 91 -2.53 -10.30 0.72
C VAL A 91 -3.56 -10.95 -0.20
N ASP A 92 -3.55 -10.53 -1.48
CA ASP A 92 -4.43 -11.06 -2.53
C ASP A 92 -3.63 -11.66 -3.69
#